data_AF-E3FVS3-F1
#
_entry.id   AF-E3FVS3-F1
#
_cell.length_a   1.000
_cell.length_b   1.000
_cell.length_c   1.000
_cell.angle_alpha   90.00
_cell.angle_beta   90.00
_cell.angle_gamma   90.00
#
_symmetry.space_group_name_H-M   'P 1'
#
loop_
_entity.id
_entity.type
_entity.pdbx_description
1 polymer ?
#
loop_
_entity_poly.entity_id
_entity_poly.type
_entity_poly.pdbx_seq_one_letter_code
_entity_poly.pdbx_strand_id
1 'polypeptide(L)'
;MRRLVWIAVCAALAGCPKGKEEVPDAGPPIDPGPDALTEKEPNERPDQALALIRDAVVTGALSADPSKQDEDWYRLAPSTARTADITLSGIPGVDVTLEVYDRDRNRLGNVNSEGEGKPERFPNLFVEGERFVRVASARKGSGGAYTLTLSYRRPNDGEEREPNDRAVDASPLTLGQAVAAYIGHSGDEDWYRVELPAPEAASPPSAEPPPPPPTEAPPPTPPTEGLAAPTEEATTPTEGIVPPEALGGDAGVPGAVAQGGDAGAPPPPEPPSVALKIDLSALDGVRPEISVLSAAEAPLFSLRGKEGEALSLRNIGVRATDRMVYVVVKSGWMGTGKEARRAYNATNAYTLSVSLEEAGANAELEPNDELYKATPLTSAGFKEGFLAPKSDVDHYVLRTSEPVLAKVELSGVDRLDLVLSAVEPPTGDGAQETVTLRANDGAVKEPERLNNVSCRETCYFRVESATRKIDGKWVKDFENADLPYRISVTTVPDNGSEESEPNNTAARATELTFGKPLRGTVYPVKDVDYYRLDLSDRPVRTSLRATLLGILKVDVGLYLHRMGEDGKLSLVQTADRAKGDQPETIRYSAEPGVYLLEVRDTKNRESNFQDAYQLSVEEGE
;
A
#
# COMPACT_ATOMS: atom_id res chain seq x y z
N MET A 1 -14.51 -89.75 34.58
CA MET A 1 -14.20 -91.19 34.80
C MET A 1 -12.75 -91.46 34.39
N ARG A 2 -12.09 -92.47 34.98
CA ARG A 2 -10.70 -92.86 34.63
C ARG A 2 -10.61 -93.55 33.26
N ARG A 3 -9.48 -93.36 32.56
CA ARG A 3 -8.66 -94.37 31.83
C ARG A 3 -7.45 -93.63 31.22
N LEU A 4 -6.23 -93.72 31.78
CA LEU A 4 -5.24 -94.80 31.66
C LEU A 4 -4.77 -95.10 30.22
N VAL A 5 -3.71 -94.37 29.85
CA VAL A 5 -2.47 -94.79 29.16
C VAL A 5 -2.44 -96.19 28.53
N TRP A 6 -2.00 -96.25 27.28
CA TRP A 6 -1.13 -97.32 26.77
C TRP A 6 0.06 -96.73 26.02
N ILE A 7 1.25 -97.31 26.26
CA ILE A 7 2.51 -96.98 25.59
C ILE A 7 2.74 -98.01 24.48
N ALA A 8 3.23 -97.56 23.34
CA ALA A 8 3.86 -98.44 22.34
C ALA A 8 5.18 -97.82 21.89
N VAL A 9 6.29 -98.51 22.17
CA VAL A 9 7.64 -98.18 21.70
C VAL A 9 7.93 -99.05 20.48
N CYS A 10 8.42 -98.45 19.39
CA CYS A 10 9.24 -99.15 18.39
C CYS A 10 10.23 -98.16 17.75
N ALA A 11 11.46 -98.62 17.52
CA ALA A 11 12.60 -97.76 17.26
C ALA A 11 13.01 -97.70 15.78
N ALA A 12 13.56 -96.55 15.41
CA ALA A 12 14.61 -96.29 14.42
C ALA A 12 14.71 -97.19 13.15
N LEU A 13 14.50 -96.56 11.99
CA LEU A 13 15.38 -96.74 10.84
C LEU A 13 15.94 -95.38 10.41
N ALA A 14 17.24 -95.34 10.12
CA ALA A 14 17.96 -94.10 9.86
C ALA A 14 17.79 -93.64 8.40
N GLY A 15 17.53 -92.34 8.22
CA GLY A 15 17.63 -91.65 6.94
C GLY A 15 18.17 -90.24 7.18
N CYS A 16 19.25 -89.86 6.50
CA CYS A 16 19.85 -88.53 6.64
C CYS A 16 19.09 -87.49 5.80
N PRO A 17 18.51 -86.44 6.40
CA PRO A 17 18.11 -85.25 5.65
C PRO A 17 19.32 -84.31 5.52
N LYS A 18 19.58 -83.83 4.30
CA LYS A 18 20.51 -82.70 4.10
C LYS A 18 19.97 -81.49 4.85
N GLY A 19 20.84 -80.83 5.64
CA GLY A 19 20.48 -79.56 6.27
C GLY A 19 20.12 -78.53 5.20
N LYS A 20 19.02 -77.81 5.40
CA LYS A 20 18.82 -76.51 4.78
C LYS A 20 19.59 -75.51 5.64
N GLU A 21 20.49 -74.76 5.03
CA GLU A 21 21.00 -73.54 5.66
C GLU A 21 19.84 -72.53 5.71
N GLU A 22 19.48 -72.09 6.91
CA GLU A 22 18.70 -70.88 7.08
C GLU A 22 19.63 -69.71 6.75
N VAL A 23 19.35 -69.01 5.64
CA VAL A 23 19.98 -67.72 5.36
C VAL A 23 19.47 -66.77 6.44
N PRO A 24 20.34 -66.16 7.27
CA PRO A 24 19.89 -65.22 8.27
C PRO A 24 19.25 -64.01 7.60
N ASP A 25 18.07 -63.64 8.07
CA ASP A 25 17.36 -62.44 7.66
C ASP A 25 18.25 -61.21 7.93
N ALA A 26 18.79 -60.63 6.87
CA ALA A 26 19.54 -59.39 6.97
C ALA A 26 18.54 -58.30 7.31
N GLY A 27 18.57 -57.85 8.58
CA GLY A 27 17.68 -56.81 9.09
C GLY A 27 17.68 -55.54 8.23
N PRO A 28 16.73 -54.61 8.48
CA PRO A 28 16.52 -53.44 7.63
C PRO A 28 17.85 -52.74 7.31
N PRO A 29 18.10 -52.36 6.04
CA PRO A 29 19.41 -51.89 5.61
C PRO A 29 19.94 -50.81 6.53
N ILE A 30 21.11 -51.07 7.11
CA ILE A 30 21.86 -50.05 7.85
C ILE A 30 22.23 -48.99 6.83
N ASP A 31 21.66 -47.79 6.98
CA ASP A 31 22.08 -46.61 6.23
C ASP A 31 23.59 -46.40 6.51
N PRO A 32 24.46 -46.49 5.50
CA PRO A 32 25.91 -46.32 5.70
C PRO A 32 26.29 -44.89 6.09
N GLY A 33 25.35 -43.94 6.03
CA GLY A 33 25.61 -42.52 6.22
C GLY A 33 26.25 -41.87 4.99
N PRO A 34 26.76 -40.63 5.14
CA PRO A 34 27.40 -39.92 4.04
C PRO A 34 28.68 -40.61 3.60
N ASP A 35 28.97 -40.57 2.29
CA ASP A 35 30.22 -41.05 1.74
C ASP A 35 31.40 -40.20 2.22
N ALA A 36 32.31 -40.80 2.99
CA ALA A 36 33.60 -40.20 3.30
C ALA A 36 34.53 -40.35 2.07
N LEU A 37 34.71 -39.25 1.34
CA LEU A 37 35.52 -39.19 0.12
C LEU A 37 36.77 -38.33 0.33
N THR A 38 37.72 -38.49 -0.59
CA THR A 38 38.82 -37.56 -0.78
C THR A 38 38.74 -37.07 -2.22
N GLU A 39 39.11 -35.82 -2.46
CA GLU A 39 39.23 -35.27 -3.81
C GLU A 39 40.15 -36.13 -4.70
N LYS A 40 40.08 -35.94 -6.01
CA LYS A 40 40.92 -36.68 -6.95
C LYS A 40 41.46 -35.79 -8.05
N GLU A 41 42.69 -35.38 -7.84
CA GLU A 41 43.51 -34.65 -8.80
C GLU A 41 43.89 -35.50 -10.04
N PRO A 42 44.05 -34.89 -11.23
CA PRO A 42 43.70 -33.50 -11.58
C PRO A 42 42.17 -33.30 -11.72
N ASN A 43 41.59 -32.27 -11.09
CA ASN A 43 40.14 -31.97 -11.08
C ASN A 43 39.74 -30.58 -11.62
N GLU A 44 40.63 -29.86 -12.32
CA GLU A 44 40.52 -28.42 -12.57
C GLU A 44 39.57 -28.00 -13.72
N ARG A 45 38.62 -28.87 -14.07
CA ARG A 45 37.55 -28.60 -15.04
C ARG A 45 36.38 -29.60 -14.88
N PRO A 46 35.16 -29.25 -15.33
CA PRO A 46 33.95 -30.06 -15.15
C PRO A 46 34.03 -31.52 -15.61
N ASP A 47 34.78 -31.84 -16.68
CA ASP A 47 34.94 -33.23 -17.17
C ASP A 47 35.81 -34.12 -16.27
N GLN A 48 36.55 -33.53 -15.33
CA GLN A 48 37.32 -34.26 -14.31
C GLN A 48 36.58 -34.37 -12.98
N ALA A 49 35.44 -33.68 -12.83
CA ALA A 49 34.80 -33.44 -11.55
C ALA A 49 34.43 -34.73 -10.80
N LEU A 50 34.72 -34.78 -9.50
CA LEU A 50 34.35 -35.90 -8.64
C LEU A 50 32.83 -35.98 -8.52
N ALA A 51 32.26 -37.14 -8.84
CA ALA A 51 30.80 -37.33 -8.87
C ALA A 51 30.23 -37.58 -7.47
N LEU A 52 29.28 -36.74 -7.05
CA LEU A 52 28.60 -36.77 -5.76
C LEU A 52 27.12 -37.14 -5.98
N ILE A 53 26.83 -38.44 -5.86
CA ILE A 53 25.52 -39.05 -6.23
C ILE A 53 24.56 -39.25 -5.04
N ARG A 54 25.06 -39.12 -3.82
CA ARG A 54 24.34 -39.14 -2.54
C ARG A 54 25.09 -38.28 -1.53
N ASP A 55 24.57 -38.18 -0.31
CA ASP A 55 25.20 -37.50 0.82
C ASP A 55 26.67 -37.89 0.95
N ALA A 56 27.53 -36.88 1.11
CA ALA A 56 28.98 -37.03 1.07
C ALA A 56 29.69 -36.00 1.95
N VAL A 57 30.85 -36.39 2.46
CA VAL A 57 31.83 -35.52 3.12
C VAL A 57 33.15 -35.74 2.39
N VAL A 58 33.53 -34.76 1.57
CA VAL A 58 34.78 -34.80 0.79
C VAL A 58 35.85 -34.01 1.51
N THR A 59 36.99 -34.63 1.80
CA THR A 59 38.22 -33.91 2.19
C THR A 59 38.97 -33.48 0.94
N GLY A 60 39.31 -32.20 0.82
CA GLY A 60 40.09 -31.65 -0.29
C GLY A 60 41.10 -30.59 0.14
N ALA A 61 41.89 -30.06 -0.79
CA ALA A 61 42.92 -29.06 -0.50
C ALA A 61 43.31 -28.20 -1.73
N LEU A 62 42.99 -26.90 -1.66
CA LEU A 62 43.40 -25.93 -2.67
C LEU A 62 44.91 -25.67 -2.63
N SER A 63 45.58 -25.68 -3.78
CA SER A 63 46.97 -25.28 -3.95
C SER A 63 47.17 -23.76 -3.81
N ALA A 64 48.24 -23.37 -3.10
CA ALA A 64 48.63 -21.98 -2.91
C ALA A 64 49.58 -21.46 -4.02
N ASP A 65 49.47 -21.97 -5.25
CA ASP A 65 50.29 -21.51 -6.39
C ASP A 65 49.87 -20.09 -6.83
N PRO A 66 50.78 -19.09 -6.82
CA PRO A 66 50.46 -17.74 -7.28
C PRO A 66 50.35 -17.62 -8.82
N SER A 67 50.86 -18.60 -9.57
CA SER A 67 50.89 -18.61 -11.05
C SER A 67 49.64 -19.24 -11.67
N LYS A 68 48.99 -20.18 -10.98
CA LYS A 68 47.77 -20.87 -11.40
C LYS A 68 46.79 -20.91 -10.21
N GLN A 69 45.55 -20.48 -10.43
CA GLN A 69 44.49 -20.66 -9.43
C GLN A 69 44.09 -22.13 -9.41
N ASP A 70 43.85 -22.67 -8.22
CA ASP A 70 43.25 -23.99 -8.10
C ASP A 70 41.73 -23.91 -8.12
N GLU A 71 41.11 -24.88 -8.77
CA GLU A 71 39.66 -24.94 -9.01
C GLU A 71 39.18 -26.38 -8.84
N ASP A 72 38.67 -26.73 -7.67
CA ASP A 72 38.17 -28.08 -7.43
C ASP A 72 36.73 -28.21 -7.95
N TRP A 73 36.55 -29.03 -9.00
CA TRP A 73 35.22 -29.27 -9.56
C TRP A 73 34.58 -30.55 -9.01
N TYR A 74 33.29 -30.43 -8.66
CA TYR A 74 32.44 -31.50 -8.15
C TYR A 74 31.17 -31.61 -9.01
N ARG A 75 30.74 -32.83 -9.34
CA ARG A 75 29.54 -33.07 -10.17
C ARG A 75 28.43 -33.67 -9.31
N LEU A 76 27.43 -32.86 -9.01
CA LEU A 76 26.22 -33.27 -8.29
C LEU A 76 25.30 -33.95 -9.29
N ALA A 77 25.08 -35.26 -9.10
CA ALA A 77 24.33 -36.10 -10.04
C ALA A 77 23.44 -37.12 -9.28
N PRO A 78 22.45 -36.65 -8.51
CA PRO A 78 21.52 -37.53 -7.81
C PRO A 78 20.62 -38.28 -8.81
N SER A 79 20.27 -39.53 -8.50
CA SER A 79 19.50 -40.40 -9.43
C SER A 79 18.06 -39.96 -9.71
N THR A 80 17.56 -38.99 -8.95
CA THR A 80 16.23 -38.36 -9.03
C THR A 80 16.37 -36.94 -8.45
N ALA A 81 15.46 -36.02 -8.77
CA ALA A 81 15.53 -34.65 -8.29
C ALA A 81 15.70 -34.56 -6.76
N ARG A 82 16.61 -33.70 -6.30
CA ARG A 82 16.93 -33.46 -4.88
C ARG A 82 17.13 -31.97 -4.61
N THR A 83 16.90 -31.59 -3.37
CA THR A 83 17.41 -30.34 -2.82
C THR A 83 18.71 -30.64 -2.09
N ALA A 84 19.78 -29.91 -2.41
CA ALA A 84 21.12 -30.10 -1.90
C ALA A 84 21.50 -28.99 -0.91
N ASP A 85 21.91 -29.39 0.29
CA ASP A 85 22.60 -28.52 1.25
C ASP A 85 24.12 -28.76 1.09
N ILE A 86 24.84 -27.72 0.70
CA ILE A 86 26.27 -27.74 0.42
C ILE A 86 26.97 -26.82 1.41
N THR A 87 27.82 -27.37 2.27
CA THR A 87 28.63 -26.58 3.21
C THR A 87 30.12 -26.80 2.93
N LEU A 88 30.83 -25.73 2.60
CA LEU A 88 32.28 -25.69 2.46
C LEU A 88 32.91 -25.17 3.75
N SER A 89 33.87 -25.88 4.35
CA SER A 89 34.58 -25.40 5.53
C SER A 89 35.53 -24.25 5.21
N GLY A 90 35.66 -23.27 6.11
CA GLY A 90 36.66 -22.22 5.98
C GLY A 90 38.10 -22.73 6.10
N ILE A 91 38.98 -22.18 5.28
CA ILE A 91 40.42 -22.47 5.28
C ILE A 91 41.14 -21.30 5.97
N PRO A 92 41.90 -21.51 7.07
CA PRO A 92 42.54 -20.43 7.81
C PRO A 92 43.43 -19.52 6.94
N GLY A 93 43.12 -18.21 6.90
CA GLY A 93 43.85 -17.22 6.10
C GLY A 93 43.53 -17.22 4.60
N VAL A 94 42.48 -17.95 4.18
CA VAL A 94 42.02 -18.00 2.78
C VAL A 94 40.55 -17.66 2.72
N ASP A 95 40.22 -16.77 1.80
CA ASP A 95 38.85 -16.44 1.40
C ASP A 95 38.41 -17.44 0.32
N VAL A 96 37.33 -18.19 0.56
CA VAL A 96 36.89 -19.31 -0.30
C VAL A 96 35.61 -18.96 -1.04
N THR A 97 35.43 -19.55 -2.22
CA THR A 97 34.27 -19.31 -3.09
C THR A 97 33.61 -20.62 -3.47
N LEU A 98 32.29 -20.67 -3.38
CA LEU A 98 31.46 -21.79 -3.80
C LEU A 98 30.56 -21.35 -4.96
N GLU A 99 30.88 -21.77 -6.18
CA GLU A 99 30.12 -21.41 -7.39
C GLU A 99 29.34 -22.62 -7.93
N VAL A 100 28.12 -22.37 -8.40
CA VAL A 100 27.26 -23.40 -8.99
C VAL A 100 27.08 -23.13 -10.49
N TYR A 101 27.14 -24.19 -11.28
CA TYR A 101 27.03 -24.17 -12.74
C TYR A 101 26.02 -25.22 -13.24
N ASP A 102 25.37 -24.90 -14.36
CA ASP A 102 24.60 -25.87 -15.13
C ASP A 102 25.52 -26.79 -15.98
N ARG A 103 24.90 -27.67 -16.76
CA ARG A 103 25.60 -28.59 -17.67
C ARG A 103 26.35 -27.89 -18.81
N ASP A 104 25.86 -26.75 -19.27
CA ASP A 104 26.45 -25.99 -20.38
C ASP A 104 27.55 -25.02 -19.89
N ARG A 105 27.74 -24.95 -18.56
CA ARG A 105 28.68 -24.10 -17.81
C ARG A 105 28.26 -22.63 -17.75
N ASN A 106 26.96 -22.36 -17.81
CA ASN A 106 26.44 -21.09 -17.32
C ASN A 106 26.52 -21.10 -15.80
N ARG A 107 27.03 -20.02 -15.20
CA ARG A 107 27.03 -19.89 -13.74
C ARG A 107 25.62 -19.56 -13.28
N LEU A 108 25.15 -20.35 -12.32
CA LEU A 108 23.85 -20.25 -11.68
C LEU A 108 23.91 -19.41 -10.40
N GLY A 109 24.93 -19.64 -9.55
CA GLY A 109 25.09 -18.91 -8.29
C GLY A 109 26.56 -18.78 -7.88
N ASN A 110 26.84 -17.85 -6.96
CA ASN A 110 28.17 -17.59 -6.42
C ASN A 110 28.08 -17.17 -4.94
N VAL A 111 28.52 -18.06 -4.06
CA VAL A 111 28.52 -17.87 -2.61
C VAL A 111 29.96 -17.59 -2.15
N ASN A 112 30.16 -16.33 -1.77
CA ASN A 112 31.34 -15.77 -1.08
C ASN A 112 30.80 -14.60 -0.25
N SER A 113 30.49 -14.84 1.01
CA SER A 113 29.78 -13.85 1.86
C SER A 113 30.20 -13.86 3.34
N GLU A 114 30.98 -14.84 3.81
CA GLU A 114 31.58 -14.80 5.15
C GLU A 114 33.03 -14.28 5.12
N GLY A 115 33.79 -14.58 4.05
CA GLY A 115 35.15 -14.07 3.83
C GLY A 115 36.29 -14.91 4.41
N GLU A 116 37.45 -14.28 4.63
CA GLU A 116 38.71 -14.97 4.96
C GLU A 116 38.63 -15.85 6.22
N GLY A 117 38.94 -17.15 6.07
CA GLY A 117 38.94 -18.12 7.17
C GLY A 117 37.57 -18.67 7.56
N LYS A 118 36.52 -18.34 6.82
CA LYS A 118 35.13 -18.69 7.15
C LYS A 118 34.52 -19.73 6.19
N PRO A 119 33.52 -20.51 6.63
CA PRO A 119 32.80 -21.42 5.76
C PRO A 119 31.90 -20.67 4.78
N GLU A 120 31.48 -21.34 3.72
CA GLU A 120 30.44 -20.86 2.79
C GLU A 120 29.37 -21.96 2.67
N ARG A 121 28.09 -21.58 2.51
CA ARG A 121 26.98 -22.56 2.46
C ARG A 121 25.91 -22.19 1.44
N PHE A 122 25.49 -23.18 0.66
CA PHE A 122 24.34 -23.12 -0.25
C PHE A 122 23.26 -24.08 0.31
N PRO A 123 22.19 -23.60 0.97
CA PRO A 123 21.36 -24.44 1.83
C PRO A 123 20.35 -25.35 1.09
N ASN A 124 20.02 -25.05 -0.16
CA ASN A 124 18.86 -25.63 -0.85
C ASN A 124 18.93 -25.63 -2.40
N LEU A 125 20.12 -25.82 -2.97
CA LEU A 125 20.28 -25.92 -4.42
C LEU A 125 19.38 -27.02 -5.01
N PHE A 126 18.51 -26.69 -5.97
CA PHE A 126 17.66 -27.68 -6.63
C PHE A 126 18.42 -28.38 -7.77
N VAL A 127 18.67 -29.68 -7.58
CA VAL A 127 19.42 -30.52 -8.52
C VAL A 127 18.47 -31.49 -9.22
N GLU A 128 18.04 -31.10 -10.42
CA GLU A 128 17.44 -31.99 -11.41
C GLU A 128 18.44 -32.28 -12.54
N GLY A 129 18.77 -33.56 -12.74
CA GLY A 129 19.83 -34.00 -13.63
C GLY A 129 21.21 -33.81 -13.00
N GLU A 130 22.09 -33.08 -13.69
CA GLU A 130 23.44 -32.78 -13.20
C GLU A 130 23.58 -31.27 -12.91
N ARG A 131 24.37 -30.95 -11.88
CA ARG A 131 24.92 -29.61 -11.59
C ARG A 131 26.40 -29.74 -11.28
N PHE A 132 27.14 -28.66 -11.50
CA PHE A 132 28.56 -28.60 -11.16
C PHE A 132 28.78 -27.57 -10.06
N VAL A 133 29.57 -27.95 -9.06
CA VAL A 133 30.02 -27.08 -7.97
C VAL A 133 31.51 -26.87 -8.16
N ARG A 134 31.95 -25.61 -8.14
CA ARG A 134 33.36 -25.24 -8.11
C ARG A 134 33.70 -24.68 -6.73
N VAL A 135 34.76 -25.22 -6.14
CA VAL A 135 35.44 -24.65 -4.98
C VAL A 135 36.74 -24.00 -5.46
N ALA A 136 37.00 -22.76 -5.05
CA ALA A 136 38.25 -22.05 -5.36
C ALA A 136 38.57 -21.03 -4.24
N SER A 137 39.79 -20.53 -4.22
CA SER A 137 40.14 -19.37 -3.39
C SER A 137 39.83 -18.07 -4.13
N ALA A 138 39.26 -17.07 -3.44
CA ALA A 138 38.93 -15.77 -4.00
C ALA A 138 40.18 -14.98 -4.45
N ARG A 139 41.36 -15.35 -3.95
CA ARG A 139 42.67 -14.78 -4.31
C ARG A 139 43.65 -15.90 -4.68
N LYS A 140 44.30 -15.76 -5.83
CA LYS A 140 45.36 -16.68 -6.29
C LYS A 140 46.56 -16.65 -5.34
N GLY A 141 47.26 -17.78 -5.21
CA GLY A 141 48.37 -17.93 -4.26
C GLY A 141 47.93 -18.18 -2.82
N SER A 142 46.64 -18.46 -2.58
CA SER A 142 46.08 -18.81 -1.28
C SER A 142 45.36 -20.15 -1.39
N GLY A 143 45.60 -21.04 -0.43
CA GLY A 143 45.10 -22.41 -0.45
C GLY A 143 45.35 -23.13 0.89
N GLY A 144 44.83 -24.35 1.01
CA GLY A 144 44.84 -25.16 2.22
C GLY A 144 43.76 -26.24 2.21
N ALA A 145 43.76 -27.10 3.23
CA ALA A 145 42.80 -28.19 3.34
C ALA A 145 41.41 -27.71 3.76
N TYR A 146 40.37 -28.28 3.16
CA TYR A 146 38.96 -28.05 3.45
C TYR A 146 38.15 -29.35 3.47
N THR A 147 36.91 -29.22 3.94
CA THR A 147 35.88 -30.25 3.86
C THR A 147 34.68 -29.68 3.09
N LEU A 148 34.23 -30.37 2.05
CA LEU A 148 32.97 -30.12 1.37
C LEU A 148 31.94 -31.15 1.87
N THR A 149 30.89 -30.67 2.54
CA THR A 149 29.76 -31.49 2.99
C THR A 149 28.59 -31.28 2.06
N LEU A 150 27.97 -32.37 1.62
CA LEU A 150 26.79 -32.41 0.78
C LEU A 150 25.75 -33.31 1.46
N SER A 151 24.55 -32.78 1.69
CA SER A 151 23.38 -33.60 2.04
C SER A 151 22.26 -33.41 1.03
N TYR A 152 21.66 -34.51 0.58
CA TYR A 152 20.50 -34.46 -0.31
C TYR A 152 19.23 -34.84 0.43
N ARG A 153 18.24 -33.96 0.36
CA ARG A 153 16.86 -34.25 0.78
C ARG A 153 15.91 -34.25 -0.40
N ARG A 154 14.74 -34.84 -0.21
CA ARG A 154 13.66 -34.72 -1.20
C ARG A 154 13.24 -33.26 -1.30
N PRO A 155 12.95 -32.73 -2.50
CA PRO A 155 12.30 -31.44 -2.64
C PRO A 155 10.93 -31.50 -1.98
N ASN A 156 10.56 -30.48 -1.22
CA ASN A 156 9.24 -30.35 -0.62
C ASN A 156 8.34 -29.45 -1.48
N ASP A 157 7.03 -29.55 -1.26
CA ASP A 157 6.07 -28.56 -1.72
C ASP A 157 6.05 -27.38 -0.73
N GLY A 158 5.86 -26.15 -1.22
CA GLY A 158 5.93 -24.95 -0.37
C GLY A 158 7.36 -24.60 0.07
N GLU A 159 8.35 -24.94 -0.75
CA GLU A 159 9.76 -24.57 -0.58
C GLU A 159 10.27 -23.97 -1.88
N GLU A 160 11.14 -22.95 -1.79
CA GLU A 160 11.79 -22.36 -2.96
C GLU A 160 12.71 -23.36 -3.68
N ARG A 161 13.12 -23.04 -4.90
CA ARG A 161 14.02 -23.88 -5.68
C ARG A 161 15.11 -23.05 -6.34
N GLU A 162 16.30 -23.18 -5.79
CA GLU A 162 17.47 -22.44 -6.23
C GLU A 162 18.17 -23.07 -7.46
N PRO A 163 18.73 -22.27 -8.39
CA PRO A 163 18.75 -20.79 -8.42
C PRO A 163 17.40 -20.19 -8.84
N ASN A 164 17.09 -19.00 -8.33
CA ASN A 164 15.91 -18.26 -8.77
C ASN A 164 16.14 -16.74 -8.99
N ASP A 165 17.41 -16.28 -8.98
CA ASP A 165 17.93 -14.90 -8.90
C ASP A 165 17.44 -13.87 -9.96
N ARG A 166 16.55 -14.24 -10.89
CA ARG A 166 16.11 -13.40 -12.02
C ARG A 166 14.78 -13.87 -12.60
N ALA A 167 14.07 -12.94 -13.27
CA ALA A 167 12.75 -13.13 -13.88
C ALA A 167 12.55 -14.40 -14.74
N VAL A 168 13.60 -14.90 -15.40
CA VAL A 168 13.55 -16.12 -16.24
C VAL A 168 13.66 -17.44 -15.45
N ASP A 169 14.24 -17.39 -14.25
CA ASP A 169 14.42 -18.54 -13.36
C ASP A 169 13.43 -18.51 -12.17
N ALA A 170 12.55 -17.50 -12.14
CA ALA A 170 11.64 -17.22 -11.03
C ALA A 170 10.76 -18.41 -10.62
N SER A 171 10.76 -18.72 -9.31
CA SER A 171 9.97 -19.80 -8.72
C SER A 171 8.47 -19.51 -8.83
N PRO A 172 7.63 -20.46 -9.28
CA PRO A 172 6.18 -20.24 -9.34
C PRO A 172 5.58 -20.22 -7.92
N LEU A 173 4.83 -19.16 -7.60
CA LEU A 173 4.15 -19.00 -6.30
C LEU A 173 2.63 -18.99 -6.49
N THR A 174 1.97 -20.01 -5.92
CA THR A 174 0.50 -20.13 -5.92
C THR A 174 -0.13 -19.15 -4.94
N LEU A 175 -1.15 -18.42 -5.38
CA LEU A 175 -1.91 -17.50 -4.52
C LEU A 175 -2.47 -18.22 -3.27
N GLY A 176 -2.25 -17.63 -2.10
CA GLY A 176 -2.64 -18.16 -0.80
C GLY A 176 -1.75 -19.28 -0.25
N GLN A 177 -0.75 -19.75 -1.00
CA GLN A 177 0.23 -20.72 -0.52
C GLN A 177 1.44 -20.00 0.09
N ALA A 178 1.93 -20.50 1.21
CA ALA A 178 3.23 -20.09 1.75
C ALA A 178 4.38 -20.86 1.08
N VAL A 179 5.51 -20.19 0.89
CA VAL A 179 6.79 -20.77 0.48
C VAL A 179 7.84 -20.50 1.57
N ALA A 180 8.57 -21.53 1.96
CA ALA A 180 9.72 -21.43 2.86
C ALA A 180 11.01 -21.27 2.04
N ALA A 181 11.83 -20.32 2.45
CA ALA A 181 12.80 -19.67 1.58
C ALA A 181 14.01 -19.11 2.35
N TYR A 182 15.18 -18.97 1.73
CA TYR A 182 16.41 -18.50 2.36
C TYR A 182 16.95 -17.29 1.62
N ILE A 183 17.36 -16.25 2.35
CA ILE A 183 18.39 -15.35 1.81
C ILE A 183 19.73 -16.03 2.10
N GLY A 184 20.17 -16.89 1.19
CA GLY A 184 21.33 -17.76 1.31
C GLY A 184 22.67 -17.03 1.27
N HIS A 185 22.79 -15.93 0.53
CA HIS A 185 24.03 -15.15 0.44
C HIS A 185 23.80 -13.64 0.27
N SER A 186 24.88 -12.84 0.37
CA SER A 186 24.76 -11.36 0.34
C SER A 186 24.32 -10.75 -1.00
N GLY A 187 24.39 -11.54 -2.09
CA GLY A 187 23.99 -11.13 -3.44
C GLY A 187 22.64 -11.68 -3.89
N ASP A 188 21.99 -12.45 -3.02
CA ASP A 188 20.77 -13.20 -3.27
C ASP A 188 19.56 -12.27 -3.46
N GLU A 189 18.72 -12.59 -4.44
CA GLU A 189 17.48 -11.89 -4.78
C GLU A 189 16.43 -12.90 -5.23
N ASP A 190 15.50 -13.29 -4.36
CA ASP A 190 14.48 -14.29 -4.68
C ASP A 190 13.40 -13.76 -5.63
N TRP A 191 13.23 -14.34 -6.82
CA TRP A 191 12.13 -14.02 -7.73
C TRP A 191 11.02 -15.06 -7.69
N TYR A 192 9.81 -14.61 -7.40
CA TYR A 192 8.59 -15.41 -7.44
C TYR A 192 7.67 -14.95 -8.56
N ARG A 193 7.21 -15.87 -9.42
CA ARG A 193 6.21 -15.61 -10.46
C ARG A 193 4.82 -15.95 -9.93
N VAL A 194 3.95 -14.95 -9.81
CA VAL A 194 2.56 -15.09 -9.36
C VAL A 194 1.61 -14.91 -10.55
N GLU A 195 0.76 -15.91 -10.82
CA GLU A 195 -0.30 -15.78 -11.83
C GLU A 195 -1.56 -15.18 -11.21
N LEU A 196 -2.14 -14.19 -11.88
CA LEU A 196 -3.33 -13.49 -11.41
C LEU A 196 -4.58 -13.98 -12.19
N PRO A 197 -5.74 -14.07 -11.51
CA PRO A 197 -6.98 -14.50 -12.15
C PRO A 197 -7.35 -13.55 -13.30
N ALA A 198 -8.25 -14.00 -14.17
CA ALA A 198 -8.86 -13.05 -15.09
C ALA A 198 -9.68 -12.05 -14.26
N PRO A 199 -9.74 -10.76 -14.63
CA PRO A 199 -10.84 -9.94 -14.17
C PRO A 199 -12.12 -10.69 -14.54
N GLU A 200 -12.98 -10.95 -13.57
CA GLU A 200 -14.30 -11.49 -13.88
C GLU A 200 -14.95 -10.49 -14.84
N ALA A 201 -15.27 -10.97 -16.05
CA ALA A 201 -16.07 -10.18 -16.97
C ALA A 201 -17.39 -9.93 -16.24
N ALA A 202 -17.62 -8.68 -15.82
CA ALA A 202 -18.75 -8.30 -14.99
C ALA A 202 -20.01 -8.90 -15.61
N SER A 203 -20.54 -9.95 -14.97
CA SER A 203 -21.75 -10.58 -15.46
C SER A 203 -22.82 -9.50 -15.40
N PRO A 204 -23.49 -9.16 -16.52
CA PRO A 204 -24.57 -8.18 -16.47
C PRO A 204 -25.55 -8.67 -15.39
N PRO A 205 -26.04 -7.77 -14.52
CA PRO A 205 -26.93 -8.17 -13.42
C PRO A 205 -28.05 -9.00 -14.04
N SER A 206 -28.14 -10.26 -13.60
CA SER A 206 -28.97 -11.28 -14.25
C SER A 206 -30.39 -10.71 -14.35
N ALA A 207 -30.81 -10.41 -15.58
CA ALA A 207 -31.97 -9.57 -15.79
C ALA A 207 -33.18 -10.24 -15.14
N GLU A 208 -33.69 -9.59 -14.08
CA GLU A 208 -34.89 -10.07 -13.38
C GLU A 208 -35.98 -10.24 -14.44
N PRO A 209 -36.59 -11.44 -14.56
CA PRO A 209 -37.54 -11.69 -15.63
C PRO A 209 -38.67 -10.67 -15.53
N PRO A 210 -39.07 -10.02 -16.64
CA PRO A 210 -40.03 -8.94 -16.58
C PRO A 210 -41.33 -9.41 -15.90
N PRO A 211 -41.95 -8.58 -15.05
CA PRO A 211 -43.16 -8.97 -14.36
C PRO A 211 -44.24 -9.37 -15.38
N PRO A 212 -45.04 -10.41 -15.09
CA PRO A 212 -46.08 -10.87 -16.00
C PRO A 212 -47.05 -9.72 -16.33
N PRO A 213 -47.55 -9.64 -17.57
CA PRO A 213 -48.45 -8.56 -17.98
C PRO A 213 -49.71 -8.54 -17.11
N PRO A 214 -50.25 -7.35 -16.78
CA PRO A 214 -51.44 -7.23 -15.96
C PRO A 214 -52.64 -7.89 -16.65
N THR A 215 -53.35 -8.75 -15.92
CA THR A 215 -54.56 -9.41 -16.38
C THR A 215 -55.63 -8.39 -16.77
N GLU A 216 -56.28 -8.59 -17.92
CA GLU A 216 -57.34 -7.69 -18.39
C GLU A 216 -58.47 -7.54 -17.36
N ALA A 217 -58.90 -6.29 -17.13
CA ALA A 217 -60.13 -5.99 -16.42
C ALA A 217 -61.35 -6.24 -17.32
N PRO A 218 -62.50 -6.69 -16.77
CA PRO A 218 -63.71 -6.93 -17.56
C PRO A 218 -64.32 -5.61 -18.10
N PRO A 219 -65.06 -5.67 -19.23
CA PRO A 219 -65.55 -4.47 -19.92
C PRO A 219 -66.69 -3.75 -19.16
N PRO A 220 -66.85 -2.43 -19.35
CA PRO A 220 -67.90 -1.65 -18.69
C PRO A 220 -69.28 -1.85 -19.35
N THR A 221 -70.33 -1.81 -18.54
CA THR A 221 -71.74 -1.77 -18.96
C THR A 221 -72.16 -0.38 -19.47
N PRO A 222 -73.19 -0.29 -20.34
CA PRO A 222 -73.58 0.95 -21.02
C PRO A 222 -74.39 1.93 -20.15
N PRO A 223 -74.52 3.21 -20.55
CA PRO A 223 -75.05 4.29 -19.72
C PRO A 223 -76.59 4.39 -19.72
N THR A 224 -77.13 5.18 -18.78
CA THR A 224 -78.54 5.61 -18.75
C THR A 224 -78.62 7.15 -18.78
N GLU A 225 -79.65 7.68 -19.43
CA GLU A 225 -79.82 9.10 -19.80
C GLU A 225 -80.13 10.04 -18.61
N GLY A 226 -79.86 11.36 -18.77
CA GLY A 226 -80.03 12.33 -17.68
C GLY A 226 -79.92 13.83 -18.00
N LEU A 227 -80.57 14.30 -19.07
CA LEU A 227 -81.02 15.69 -19.35
C LEU A 227 -80.10 16.95 -19.21
N ALA A 228 -80.25 17.78 -20.25
CA ALA A 228 -80.32 19.26 -20.28
C ALA A 228 -79.05 20.10 -20.57
N ALA A 229 -79.23 20.99 -21.56
CA ALA A 229 -78.35 22.06 -22.05
C ALA A 229 -78.94 23.44 -21.57
N PRO A 230 -78.53 24.66 -22.03
CA PRO A 230 -77.81 25.00 -23.29
C PRO A 230 -76.80 26.19 -23.27
N THR A 231 -76.09 26.37 -24.42
CA THR A 231 -75.60 27.64 -25.06
C THR A 231 -74.65 28.58 -24.26
N GLU A 232 -73.73 29.38 -24.83
CA GLU A 232 -73.40 29.83 -26.22
C GLU A 232 -71.91 30.31 -26.24
N GLU A 233 -71.21 30.73 -27.31
CA GLU A 233 -71.54 31.01 -28.72
C GLU A 233 -70.41 30.53 -29.70
N ALA A 234 -69.54 31.44 -30.19
CA ALA A 234 -68.45 31.25 -31.17
C ALA A 234 -67.28 32.26 -30.86
N THR A 235 -66.08 32.25 -31.44
CA THR A 235 -65.74 32.43 -32.87
C THR A 235 -64.31 31.97 -33.25
N THR A 236 -64.06 31.87 -34.56
CA THR A 236 -62.92 31.25 -35.26
C THR A 236 -62.24 32.29 -36.22
N PRO A 237 -61.44 31.95 -37.27
CA PRO A 237 -60.18 31.16 -37.36
C PRO A 237 -59.07 31.85 -38.24
N THR A 238 -57.98 31.12 -38.56
CA THR A 238 -57.22 31.13 -39.87
C THR A 238 -56.37 32.37 -40.27
N GLU A 239 -55.31 32.32 -41.12
CA GLU A 239 -54.51 31.25 -41.77
C GLU A 239 -53.18 31.84 -42.35
N GLY A 240 -52.24 30.98 -42.77
CA GLY A 240 -51.40 31.23 -43.95
C GLY A 240 -49.89 31.49 -43.75
N ILE A 241 -48.92 31.15 -44.64
CA ILE A 241 -48.65 30.04 -45.58
C ILE A 241 -47.45 30.46 -46.49
N VAL A 242 -46.32 29.72 -46.40
CA VAL A 242 -45.09 29.60 -47.26
C VAL A 242 -44.18 30.80 -47.69
N PRO A 243 -42.87 30.54 -48.00
CA PRO A 243 -41.81 31.52 -48.32
C PRO A 243 -41.46 31.61 -49.83
N PRO A 244 -40.36 32.32 -50.20
CA PRO A 244 -39.41 31.76 -51.18
C PRO A 244 -37.91 32.07 -50.91
N GLU A 245 -37.08 31.82 -51.92
CA GLU A 245 -35.64 31.49 -51.87
C GLU A 245 -34.62 32.65 -52.10
N ALA A 246 -33.42 32.45 -51.52
CA ALA A 246 -32.06 32.57 -52.10
C ALA A 246 -31.41 33.88 -52.64
N LEU A 247 -30.07 33.84 -52.55
CA LEU A 247 -28.99 34.59 -53.25
C LEU A 247 -28.51 35.97 -52.74
N GLY A 248 -27.27 35.96 -52.22
CA GLY A 248 -26.20 36.91 -52.64
C GLY A 248 -25.77 37.98 -51.63
N GLY A 249 -24.45 38.24 -51.58
CA GLY A 249 -23.89 39.47 -50.99
C GLY A 249 -22.71 39.26 -50.03
N ASP A 250 -21.52 39.71 -50.45
CA ASP A 250 -20.28 39.76 -49.65
C ASP A 250 -20.15 41.10 -48.90
N ALA A 251 -19.64 41.07 -47.65
CA ALA A 251 -18.93 42.14 -46.93
C ALA A 251 -18.77 41.78 -45.44
N GLY A 252 -17.54 41.76 -44.91
CA GLY A 252 -17.25 41.37 -43.52
C GLY A 252 -17.12 42.53 -42.51
N VAL A 253 -16.96 42.19 -41.23
CA VAL A 253 -16.34 42.94 -40.10
C VAL A 253 -16.23 41.94 -38.92
N PRO A 254 -15.18 41.99 -38.06
CA PRO A 254 -14.83 40.86 -37.19
C PRO A 254 -15.65 40.79 -35.90
N GLY A 255 -16.11 39.59 -35.54
CA GLY A 255 -16.70 39.26 -34.24
C GLY A 255 -15.87 38.21 -33.51
N ALA A 256 -15.65 38.40 -32.21
CA ALA A 256 -14.79 37.54 -31.40
C ALA A 256 -15.34 36.10 -31.31
N VAL A 257 -14.46 35.11 -31.49
CA VAL A 257 -14.79 33.70 -31.26
C VAL A 257 -14.73 33.45 -29.76
N ALA A 258 -15.89 33.36 -29.12
CA ALA A 258 -15.99 32.76 -27.80
C ALA A 258 -15.65 31.26 -27.95
N GLN A 259 -14.51 30.85 -27.42
CA GLN A 259 -14.25 29.42 -27.23
C GLN A 259 -15.21 28.92 -26.15
N GLY A 260 -16.20 28.12 -26.56
CA GLY A 260 -16.95 27.31 -25.61
C GLY A 260 -15.97 26.36 -24.95
N GLY A 261 -15.82 26.47 -23.63
CA GLY A 261 -14.99 25.55 -22.87
C GLY A 261 -15.54 24.14 -23.04
N ASP A 262 -14.68 23.22 -23.47
CA ASP A 262 -14.94 21.80 -23.39
C ASP A 262 -15.14 21.46 -21.91
N ALA A 263 -16.36 21.07 -21.53
CA ALA A 263 -16.64 20.59 -20.19
C ALA A 263 -15.96 19.23 -20.06
N GLY A 264 -14.70 19.27 -19.62
CA GLY A 264 -13.76 18.16 -19.70
C GLY A 264 -14.42 16.86 -19.28
N ALA A 265 -14.35 15.87 -20.18
CA ALA A 265 -14.95 14.56 -19.95
C ALA A 265 -14.54 14.04 -18.56
N PRO A 266 -15.45 13.39 -17.82
CA PRO A 266 -15.10 12.82 -16.52
C PRO A 266 -13.85 11.95 -16.67
N PRO A 267 -12.92 11.99 -15.71
CA PRO A 267 -11.67 11.24 -15.81
C PRO A 267 -12.00 9.78 -16.15
N PRO A 268 -11.25 9.15 -17.08
CA PRO A 268 -11.56 7.80 -17.50
C PRO A 268 -11.65 6.90 -16.27
N PRO A 269 -12.66 6.01 -16.19
CA PRO A 269 -12.82 5.13 -15.04
C PRO A 269 -11.51 4.38 -14.81
N GLU A 270 -11.08 4.32 -13.55
CA GLU A 270 -9.80 3.69 -13.22
C GLU A 270 -9.78 2.26 -13.77
N PRO A 271 -8.66 1.82 -14.37
CA PRO A 271 -8.56 0.45 -14.83
C PRO A 271 -8.78 -0.46 -13.63
N PRO A 272 -9.63 -1.51 -13.75
CA PRO A 272 -9.89 -2.40 -12.62
C PRO A 272 -8.57 -2.91 -12.07
N SER A 273 -8.43 -2.87 -10.75
CA SER A 273 -7.26 -3.31 -10.03
C SER A 273 -7.55 -4.58 -9.24
N VAL A 274 -6.48 -5.25 -8.83
CA VAL A 274 -6.48 -6.38 -7.91
C VAL A 274 -5.57 -5.98 -6.76
N ALA A 275 -6.05 -6.10 -5.52
CA ALA A 275 -5.22 -5.93 -4.35
C ALA A 275 -4.54 -7.25 -3.98
N LEU A 276 -3.23 -7.19 -3.75
CA LEU A 276 -2.47 -8.30 -3.17
C LEU A 276 -2.22 -8.02 -1.69
N LYS A 277 -2.40 -9.06 -0.87
CA LYS A 277 -1.82 -9.13 0.47
C LYS A 277 -0.53 -9.94 0.40
N ILE A 278 0.55 -9.42 0.98
CA ILE A 278 1.85 -10.07 1.02
C ILE A 278 2.34 -10.17 2.46
N ASP A 279 2.48 -11.40 2.96
CA ASP A 279 3.05 -11.69 4.27
C ASP A 279 4.46 -12.26 4.12
N LEU A 280 5.42 -11.64 4.82
CA LEU A 280 6.82 -12.07 4.88
C LEU A 280 7.23 -12.17 6.36
N SER A 281 7.67 -13.36 6.78
CA SER A 281 8.14 -13.54 8.17
C SER A 281 9.42 -12.76 8.46
N ALA A 282 9.62 -12.39 9.72
CA ALA A 282 10.90 -11.86 10.20
C ALA A 282 12.05 -12.83 9.89
N LEU A 283 13.20 -12.29 9.47
CA LEU A 283 14.43 -13.03 9.25
C LEU A 283 15.59 -12.37 10.00
N ASP A 284 16.16 -13.09 10.97
CA ASP A 284 17.18 -12.54 11.87
C ASP A 284 18.43 -12.05 11.12
N GLY A 285 18.90 -10.86 11.49
CA GLY A 285 20.02 -10.16 10.86
C GLY A 285 19.77 -9.66 9.44
N VAL A 286 18.61 -9.89 8.83
CA VAL A 286 18.28 -9.47 7.46
C VAL A 286 17.29 -8.32 7.48
N ARG A 287 17.54 -7.30 6.64
CA ARG A 287 16.58 -6.24 6.33
C ARG A 287 15.90 -6.60 5.01
N PRO A 288 14.62 -6.96 4.98
CA PRO A 288 13.95 -7.30 3.74
C PRO A 288 13.73 -6.05 2.88
N GLU A 289 13.97 -6.19 1.59
CA GLU A 289 13.53 -5.29 0.53
C GLU A 289 12.66 -6.12 -0.41
N ILE A 290 11.41 -5.70 -0.59
CA ILE A 290 10.42 -6.40 -1.39
C ILE A 290 9.96 -5.52 -2.54
N SER A 291 9.69 -6.11 -3.70
CA SER A 291 9.13 -5.39 -4.85
C SER A 291 8.11 -6.25 -5.60
N VAL A 292 7.05 -5.61 -6.07
CA VAL A 292 6.11 -6.20 -7.02
C VAL A 292 6.36 -5.56 -8.38
N LEU A 293 6.67 -6.37 -9.38
CA LEU A 293 6.98 -5.94 -10.74
C LEU A 293 5.94 -6.52 -11.71
N SER A 294 5.61 -5.76 -12.75
CA SER A 294 4.84 -6.29 -13.88
C SER A 294 5.61 -7.39 -14.62
N ALA A 295 4.92 -8.14 -15.50
CA ALA A 295 5.55 -9.11 -16.40
C ALA A 295 6.60 -8.51 -17.37
N ALA A 296 6.70 -7.17 -17.47
CA ALA A 296 7.73 -6.45 -18.21
C ALA A 296 8.82 -5.86 -17.29
N GLU A 297 8.95 -6.38 -16.06
CA GLU A 297 9.91 -5.98 -15.02
C GLU A 297 9.79 -4.51 -14.54
N ALA A 298 8.81 -3.75 -15.04
CA ALA A 298 8.52 -2.41 -14.54
C ALA A 298 7.95 -2.48 -13.10
N PRO A 299 8.46 -1.68 -12.14
CA PRO A 299 8.01 -1.71 -10.76
C PRO A 299 6.59 -1.16 -10.61
N LEU A 300 5.79 -1.88 -9.82
CA LEU A 300 4.44 -1.50 -9.41
C LEU A 300 4.46 -1.04 -7.95
N PHE A 301 5.17 -1.77 -7.09
CA PHE A 301 5.36 -1.47 -5.67
C PHE A 301 6.79 -1.83 -5.23
N SER A 302 7.37 -1.08 -4.30
CA SER A 302 8.65 -1.41 -3.66
C SER A 302 8.69 -0.88 -2.22
N LEU A 303 9.06 -1.73 -1.28
CA LEU A 303 9.25 -1.35 0.14
C LEU A 303 10.57 -1.89 0.68
N ARG A 304 11.23 -1.09 1.53
CA ARG A 304 12.35 -1.53 2.36
C ARG A 304 11.93 -1.60 3.82
N GLY A 305 11.85 -2.80 4.37
CA GLY A 305 11.56 -3.05 5.78
C GLY A 305 12.72 -2.72 6.71
N LYS A 306 12.62 -3.14 7.97
CA LYS A 306 13.69 -3.04 8.97
C LYS A 306 14.35 -4.39 9.23
N GLU A 307 15.56 -4.35 9.77
CA GLU A 307 16.34 -5.54 10.12
C GLU A 307 15.61 -6.39 11.17
N GLY A 308 15.38 -7.67 10.86
CA GLY A 308 14.73 -8.62 11.77
C GLY A 308 13.22 -8.41 11.99
N GLU A 309 12.56 -7.50 11.26
CA GLU A 309 11.11 -7.29 11.34
C GLU A 309 10.37 -8.09 10.25
N ALA A 310 9.16 -8.56 10.56
CA ALA A 310 8.23 -9.13 9.58
C ALA A 310 7.53 -8.02 8.78
N LEU A 311 7.00 -8.35 7.60
CA LEU A 311 6.15 -7.46 6.82
C LEU A 311 4.79 -8.13 6.60
N SER A 312 3.71 -7.37 6.78
CA SER A 312 2.37 -7.74 6.33
C SER A 312 1.83 -6.55 5.56
N LEU A 313 1.83 -6.67 4.24
CA LEU A 313 1.48 -5.61 3.31
C LEU A 313 0.07 -5.88 2.79
N ARG A 314 -0.80 -4.87 2.85
CA ARG A 314 -2.21 -4.93 2.42
C ARG A 314 -2.37 -4.11 1.15
N ASN A 315 -3.50 -4.25 0.46
CA ASN A 315 -3.92 -3.33 -0.61
C ASN A 315 -2.92 -3.10 -1.77
N ILE A 316 -1.90 -3.96 -1.98
CA ILE A 316 -0.87 -3.74 -3.02
C ILE A 316 -1.52 -3.79 -4.40
N GLY A 317 -1.58 -2.64 -5.06
CA GLY A 317 -2.35 -2.41 -6.27
C GLY A 317 -1.67 -2.94 -7.52
N VAL A 318 -2.29 -3.94 -8.15
CA VAL A 318 -1.90 -4.45 -9.48
C VAL A 318 -3.04 -4.20 -10.46
N ARG A 319 -2.75 -3.91 -11.72
CA ARG A 319 -3.80 -3.73 -12.74
C ARG A 319 -4.40 -5.10 -13.05
N ALA A 320 -5.72 -5.23 -13.14
CA ALA A 320 -6.35 -6.50 -13.49
C ALA A 320 -6.07 -6.95 -14.94
N THR A 321 -5.47 -6.08 -15.77
CA THR A 321 -4.88 -6.46 -17.06
C THR A 321 -3.58 -7.25 -16.93
N ASP A 322 -2.84 -7.05 -15.84
CA ASP A 322 -1.60 -7.75 -15.55
C ASP A 322 -1.94 -9.17 -15.09
N ARG A 323 -1.84 -10.13 -16.01
CA ARG A 323 -2.17 -11.55 -15.73
C ARG A 323 -1.08 -12.30 -14.97
N MET A 324 0.07 -11.66 -14.76
CA MET A 324 1.20 -12.16 -14.01
C MET A 324 1.99 -10.97 -13.46
N VAL A 325 2.49 -11.13 -12.24
CA VAL A 325 3.49 -10.25 -11.62
C VAL A 325 4.65 -11.07 -11.08
N TYR A 326 5.79 -10.42 -10.92
CA TYR A 326 6.89 -10.92 -10.11
C TYR A 326 6.82 -10.31 -8.71
N VAL A 327 7.03 -11.12 -7.68
CA VAL A 327 7.33 -10.65 -6.33
C VAL A 327 8.79 -10.98 -6.06
N VAL A 328 9.60 -9.98 -5.77
CA VAL A 328 11.05 -10.11 -5.56
C VAL A 328 11.36 -9.81 -4.09
N VAL A 329 12.04 -10.72 -3.40
CA VAL A 329 12.46 -10.57 -1.99
C VAL A 329 13.99 -10.59 -1.92
N LYS A 330 14.60 -9.62 -1.25
CA LYS A 330 16.05 -9.57 -1.10
C LYS A 330 16.51 -8.85 0.15
N SER A 331 17.82 -8.90 0.40
CA SER A 331 18.45 -8.11 1.46
C SER A 331 18.69 -6.66 1.04
N GLY A 332 18.10 -5.73 1.78
CA GLY A 332 18.38 -4.31 1.68
C GLY A 332 19.73 -3.94 2.29
N TRP A 333 20.37 -2.88 1.77
CA TRP A 333 21.65 -2.40 2.28
C TRP A 333 21.54 -1.92 3.75
N MET A 334 22.56 -2.29 4.54
CA MET A 334 22.73 -1.90 5.95
C MET A 334 24.13 -1.32 6.16
N GLY A 335 24.29 -0.45 7.16
CA GLY A 335 25.53 0.31 7.37
C GLY A 335 25.66 1.52 6.43
N THR A 336 26.83 2.19 6.45
CA THR A 336 27.12 3.34 5.58
C THR A 336 28.58 3.34 5.13
N GLY A 337 28.87 3.99 4.01
CA GLY A 337 30.24 4.12 3.49
C GLY A 337 30.89 2.76 3.22
N LYS A 338 32.08 2.53 3.79
CA LYS A 338 32.84 1.28 3.60
C LYS A 338 32.30 0.08 4.39
N GLU A 339 31.40 0.31 5.34
CA GLU A 339 30.76 -0.72 6.15
C GLU A 339 29.38 -1.13 5.59
N ALA A 340 28.99 -0.55 4.45
CA ALA A 340 27.76 -0.89 3.77
C ALA A 340 27.81 -2.34 3.28
N ARG A 341 26.86 -3.17 3.72
CA ARG A 341 26.72 -4.58 3.33
C ARG A 341 25.25 -4.96 3.18
N ARG A 342 24.98 -6.00 2.39
CA ARG A 342 23.76 -6.81 2.47
C ARG A 342 24.03 -7.97 3.43
N ALA A 343 23.13 -8.21 4.38
CA ALA A 343 23.18 -9.39 5.24
C ALA A 343 22.33 -10.52 4.66
N TYR A 344 22.48 -11.73 5.20
CA TYR A 344 21.83 -12.93 4.70
C TYR A 344 21.71 -13.91 5.87
N ASN A 345 20.90 -14.96 5.71
CA ASN A 345 20.72 -15.98 6.72
C ASN A 345 20.48 -17.35 6.05
N ALA A 346 21.57 -18.01 5.66
CA ALA A 346 21.51 -19.36 5.08
C ALA A 346 20.99 -20.45 6.06
N THR A 347 20.77 -20.13 7.35
CA THR A 347 20.43 -21.12 8.39
C THR A 347 18.95 -21.17 8.68
N ASN A 348 18.31 -20.01 8.84
CA ASN A 348 16.88 -19.90 9.10
C ASN A 348 16.17 -19.52 7.81
N ALA A 349 15.07 -20.22 7.49
CA ALA A 349 14.22 -19.83 6.39
C ALA A 349 13.27 -18.69 6.82
N TYR A 350 12.98 -17.78 5.90
CA TYR A 350 11.78 -16.96 5.95
C TYR A 350 10.59 -17.71 5.32
N THR A 351 9.38 -17.23 5.56
CA THR A 351 8.17 -17.65 4.83
C THR A 351 7.55 -16.47 4.12
N LEU A 352 7.27 -16.62 2.82
CA LEU A 352 6.52 -15.66 2.01
C LEU A 352 5.17 -16.26 1.64
N SER A 353 4.10 -15.47 1.66
CA SER A 353 2.84 -15.80 0.98
C SER A 353 2.26 -14.58 0.30
N VAL A 354 1.73 -14.76 -0.91
CA VAL A 354 1.01 -13.74 -1.67
C VAL A 354 -0.42 -14.23 -1.85
N SER A 355 -1.41 -13.43 -1.48
CA SER A 355 -2.83 -13.76 -1.62
C SER A 355 -3.60 -12.60 -2.26
N LEU A 356 -4.78 -12.90 -2.80
CA LEU A 356 -5.72 -11.87 -3.22
C LEU A 356 -6.46 -11.37 -1.99
N GLU A 357 -6.57 -10.06 -1.88
CA GLU A 357 -7.44 -9.41 -0.90
C GLU A 357 -8.78 -9.06 -1.56
N GLU A 358 -9.90 -9.19 -0.84
CA GLU A 358 -11.21 -8.70 -1.30
C GLU A 358 -11.26 -7.16 -1.23
N ALA A 359 -10.45 -6.50 -2.05
CA ALA A 359 -10.56 -5.08 -2.30
C ALA A 359 -11.86 -4.80 -3.07
N GLY A 360 -12.90 -4.44 -2.33
CA GLY A 360 -14.07 -3.78 -2.91
C GLY A 360 -13.67 -2.42 -3.51
N ALA A 361 -14.60 -1.77 -4.22
CA ALA A 361 -14.40 -0.43 -4.80
C ALA A 361 -13.97 0.64 -3.77
N ASN A 362 -14.14 0.36 -2.47
CA ASN A 362 -13.80 1.23 -1.36
C ASN A 362 -12.40 0.96 -0.76
N ALA A 363 -11.61 0.00 -1.24
CA ALA A 363 -10.22 -0.13 -0.78
C ALA A 363 -9.35 1.04 -1.30
N GLU A 364 -8.36 1.45 -0.52
CA GLU A 364 -7.18 2.14 -1.06
C GLU A 364 -6.33 1.20 -1.92
N LEU A 365 -5.34 1.73 -2.63
CA LEU A 365 -4.43 0.93 -3.44
C LEU A 365 -3.01 1.45 -3.31
N GLU A 366 -2.10 0.54 -2.93
CA GLU A 366 -0.70 0.83 -2.67
C GLU A 366 0.17 0.64 -3.93
N PRO A 367 1.23 1.44 -4.16
CA PRO A 367 1.77 2.48 -3.26
C PRO A 367 1.07 3.83 -3.42
N ASN A 368 0.74 4.47 -2.30
CA ASN A 368 0.11 5.79 -2.25
C ASN A 368 0.81 6.81 -1.31
N ASP A 369 2.02 6.49 -0.81
CA ASP A 369 2.89 7.35 0.03
C ASP A 369 3.18 8.75 -0.53
N GLU A 370 3.02 8.98 -1.83
CA GLU A 370 3.28 10.27 -2.47
C GLU A 370 2.03 10.86 -3.12
N LEU A 371 1.87 12.18 -2.96
CA LEU A 371 0.72 12.96 -3.43
C LEU A 371 0.28 12.71 -4.89
N TYR A 372 1.22 12.39 -5.79
CA TYR A 372 0.93 12.14 -7.21
C TYR A 372 0.38 10.72 -7.48
N LYS A 373 0.42 9.82 -6.49
CA LYS A 373 -0.20 8.48 -6.48
C LYS A 373 -1.47 8.41 -5.61
N ALA A 374 -1.88 9.53 -5.01
CA ALA A 374 -2.97 9.59 -4.05
C ALA A 374 -4.25 8.85 -4.50
N THR A 375 -4.81 8.04 -3.61
CA THR A 375 -6.04 7.26 -3.81
C THR A 375 -7.24 8.20 -4.07
N PRO A 376 -7.99 8.05 -5.18
CA PRO A 376 -9.13 8.93 -5.44
C PRO A 376 -10.31 8.72 -4.48
N LEU A 377 -10.89 9.85 -4.06
CA LEU A 377 -12.12 9.94 -3.27
C LEU A 377 -13.28 10.46 -4.13
N THR A 378 -14.49 9.99 -3.83
CA THR A 378 -15.73 10.53 -4.38
C THR A 378 -16.26 11.69 -3.53
N SER A 379 -17.10 12.55 -4.13
CA SER A 379 -17.78 13.66 -3.44
C SER A 379 -18.76 13.20 -2.33
N ALA A 380 -19.22 11.95 -2.39
CA ALA A 380 -19.86 11.26 -1.29
C ALA A 380 -19.41 9.79 -1.30
N GLY A 381 -18.90 9.29 -0.17
CA GLY A 381 -18.43 7.91 -0.07
C GLY A 381 -17.41 7.71 1.04
N PHE A 382 -16.72 6.57 1.00
CA PHE A 382 -15.60 6.26 1.89
C PHE A 382 -14.55 5.40 1.19
N LYS A 383 -13.33 5.46 1.70
CA LYS A 383 -12.26 4.50 1.45
C LYS A 383 -11.85 3.81 2.75
N GLU A 384 -11.35 2.59 2.66
CA GLU A 384 -10.80 1.79 3.76
C GLU A 384 -9.35 1.43 3.49
N GLY A 385 -8.52 1.57 4.53
CA GLY A 385 -7.07 1.56 4.38
C GLY A 385 -6.31 1.11 5.61
N PHE A 386 -5.01 0.81 5.47
CA PHE A 386 -4.15 0.25 6.52
C PHE A 386 -2.82 0.99 6.60
N LEU A 387 -2.47 1.54 7.77
CA LEU A 387 -1.14 2.07 8.01
C LEU A 387 -0.17 0.97 8.46
N ALA A 388 0.59 0.39 7.52
CA ALA A 388 1.66 -0.55 7.80
C ALA A 388 2.70 -0.65 6.65
N PRO A 389 4.00 -0.37 6.91
CA PRO A 389 4.66 -0.31 8.23
C PRO A 389 4.57 1.07 8.92
N LYS A 390 5.13 1.23 10.12
CA LYS A 390 5.19 2.51 10.89
C LYS A 390 5.59 3.79 10.12
N SER A 391 6.23 3.71 8.97
CA SER A 391 6.61 4.88 8.15
C SER A 391 5.49 5.38 7.23
N ASP A 392 4.51 4.53 6.97
CA ASP A 392 3.40 4.68 6.03
C ASP A 392 2.58 5.97 6.24
N VAL A 393 2.03 6.46 5.12
CA VAL A 393 1.36 7.74 4.93
C VAL A 393 0.41 7.65 3.73
N ASP A 394 -0.87 7.44 3.97
CA ASP A 394 -1.82 7.38 2.86
C ASP A 394 -2.19 8.78 2.36
N HIS A 395 -2.06 9.00 1.05
CA HIS A 395 -2.58 10.19 0.37
C HIS A 395 -3.87 9.88 -0.36
N TYR A 396 -4.80 10.83 -0.27
CA TYR A 396 -6.08 10.78 -0.94
C TYR A 396 -6.33 12.04 -1.76
N VAL A 397 -7.02 11.92 -2.89
CA VAL A 397 -7.34 13.05 -3.77
C VAL A 397 -8.84 13.14 -4.07
N LEU A 398 -9.44 14.28 -3.76
CA LEU A 398 -10.80 14.63 -4.16
C LEU A 398 -10.73 15.58 -5.36
N ARG A 399 -11.48 15.27 -6.44
CA ARG A 399 -11.61 16.15 -7.62
C ARG A 399 -13.05 16.61 -7.79
N THR A 400 -13.24 17.89 -8.10
CA THR A 400 -14.57 18.51 -8.17
C THR A 400 -14.71 19.38 -9.41
N SER A 401 -15.90 19.39 -10.02
CA SER A 401 -16.20 20.25 -11.18
C SER A 401 -16.68 21.65 -10.77
N GLU A 402 -17.11 21.80 -9.51
CA GLU A 402 -17.59 23.05 -8.92
C GLU A 402 -16.94 23.25 -7.54
N PRO A 403 -16.88 24.49 -7.02
CA PRO A 403 -16.49 24.76 -5.64
C PRO A 403 -17.41 24.07 -4.63
N VAL A 404 -16.83 23.30 -3.72
CA VAL A 404 -17.55 22.62 -2.63
C VAL A 404 -16.84 22.81 -1.31
N LEU A 405 -17.56 22.61 -0.21
CA LEU A 405 -17.01 22.42 1.12
C LEU A 405 -17.02 20.92 1.43
N ALA A 406 -15.85 20.34 1.68
CA ALA A 406 -15.68 18.93 1.99
C ALA A 406 -15.57 18.72 3.50
N LYS A 407 -16.44 17.89 4.04
CA LYS A 407 -16.30 17.32 5.39
C LYS A 407 -15.64 15.95 5.24
N VAL A 408 -14.53 15.73 5.95
CA VAL A 408 -13.73 14.51 5.87
C VAL A 408 -13.60 13.90 7.25
N GLU A 409 -14.11 12.68 7.46
CA GLU A 409 -14.13 11.98 8.75
C GLU A 409 -13.29 10.70 8.67
N LEU A 410 -12.35 10.54 9.60
CA LEU A 410 -11.46 9.38 9.70
C LEU A 410 -11.84 8.55 10.94
N SER A 411 -12.15 7.27 10.76
CA SER A 411 -12.50 6.39 11.89
C SER A 411 -11.29 6.05 12.76
N GLY A 412 -11.46 6.08 14.08
CA GLY A 412 -10.45 5.57 15.00
C GLY A 412 -10.26 4.05 14.90
N VAL A 413 -9.02 3.59 14.98
CA VAL A 413 -8.62 2.17 14.86
C VAL A 413 -7.89 1.71 16.12
N ASP A 414 -8.13 0.47 16.55
CA ASP A 414 -7.42 -0.09 17.70
C ASP A 414 -5.88 -0.03 17.50
N ARG A 415 -5.19 0.42 18.54
CA ARG A 415 -3.72 0.66 18.58
C ARG A 415 -3.20 1.84 17.73
N LEU A 416 -4.02 2.51 16.91
CA LEU A 416 -3.59 3.68 16.13
C LEU A 416 -4.05 5.00 16.78
N ASP A 417 -3.12 5.94 16.90
CA ASP A 417 -3.37 7.38 17.08
C ASP A 417 -3.15 7.99 15.69
N LEU A 418 -4.18 8.62 15.12
CA LEU A 418 -4.23 9.01 13.71
C LEU A 418 -4.12 10.52 13.55
N VAL A 419 -3.58 10.94 12.41
CA VAL A 419 -3.54 12.32 11.96
C VAL A 419 -4.32 12.41 10.66
N LEU A 420 -5.26 13.34 10.56
CA LEU A 420 -5.89 13.71 9.30
C LEU A 420 -5.47 15.14 8.93
N SER A 421 -4.91 15.32 7.74
CA SER A 421 -4.45 16.63 7.25
C SER A 421 -5.03 16.97 5.88
N ALA A 422 -5.34 18.23 5.65
CA ALA A 422 -5.43 18.79 4.30
C ALA A 422 -4.03 19.27 3.89
N VAL A 423 -3.63 18.94 2.66
CA VAL A 423 -2.27 19.23 2.16
C VAL A 423 -2.30 19.86 0.78
N GLU A 424 -1.35 20.77 0.53
CA GLU A 424 -1.10 21.36 -0.78
C GLU A 424 0.18 20.77 -1.41
N PRO A 425 0.19 20.56 -2.74
CA PRO A 425 1.39 20.12 -3.46
C PRO A 425 2.62 21.00 -3.22
N PRO A 426 3.84 20.44 -3.29
CA PRO A 426 5.07 21.21 -3.18
C PRO A 426 5.17 22.31 -4.25
N THR A 427 5.48 23.53 -3.81
CA THR A 427 5.59 24.70 -4.68
C THR A 427 7.04 24.97 -5.10
N GLY A 428 7.45 24.35 -6.21
CA GLY A 428 8.78 24.48 -6.81
C GLY A 428 9.68 23.27 -6.58
N ASP A 429 10.79 23.21 -7.33
CA ASP A 429 11.68 22.05 -7.36
C ASP A 429 12.32 21.78 -5.99
N GLY A 430 12.08 20.57 -5.45
CA GLY A 430 12.60 20.14 -4.15
C GLY A 430 11.89 20.72 -2.92
N ALA A 431 10.77 21.42 -3.10
CA ALA A 431 9.89 21.80 -1.99
C ALA A 431 9.20 20.57 -1.37
N GLN A 432 8.72 20.72 -0.13
CA GLN A 432 7.84 19.75 0.53
C GLN A 432 6.38 20.17 0.40
N GLU A 433 5.47 19.21 0.57
CA GLU A 433 4.04 19.45 0.77
C GLU A 433 3.80 20.45 1.91
N THR A 434 2.78 21.30 1.75
CA THR A 434 2.37 22.22 2.82
C THR A 434 1.12 21.67 3.50
N VAL A 435 1.23 21.30 4.77
CA VAL A 435 0.06 20.98 5.60
C VAL A 435 -0.69 22.28 5.88
N THR A 436 -1.96 22.34 5.47
CA THR A 436 -2.77 23.56 5.52
C THR A 436 -3.83 23.53 6.63
N LEU A 437 -4.34 22.34 6.96
CA LEU A 437 -5.17 22.05 8.12
C LEU A 437 -4.78 20.68 8.68
N ARG A 438 -4.85 20.48 10.00
CA ARG A 438 -4.39 19.25 10.66
C ARG A 438 -5.18 18.95 11.94
N ALA A 439 -5.88 17.83 11.95
CA ALA A 439 -6.51 17.27 13.15
C ALA A 439 -5.66 16.13 13.75
N ASN A 440 -5.61 16.10 15.09
CA ASN A 440 -5.03 15.05 15.95
C ASN A 440 -5.64 15.27 17.35
N ASP A 441 -6.95 15.37 17.39
CA ASP A 441 -7.72 15.78 18.56
C ASP A 441 -8.24 14.55 19.32
N GLY A 442 -8.41 13.44 18.61
CA GLY A 442 -8.60 12.12 19.18
C GLY A 442 -7.29 11.57 19.76
N ALA A 443 -7.43 10.72 20.76
CA ALA A 443 -6.37 9.82 21.21
C ALA A 443 -6.35 8.52 20.38
N VAL A 444 -5.49 7.57 20.77
CA VAL A 444 -5.50 6.19 20.24
C VAL A 444 -6.94 5.63 20.19
N LYS A 445 -7.35 5.09 19.03
CA LYS A 445 -8.68 4.53 18.73
C LYS A 445 -9.82 5.56 18.65
N GLU A 446 -9.55 6.85 18.74
CA GLU A 446 -10.56 7.91 18.52
C GLU A 446 -10.52 8.43 17.08
N PRO A 447 -11.63 8.97 16.55
CA PRO A 447 -11.70 9.46 15.17
C PRO A 447 -11.08 10.85 15.01
N GLU A 448 -10.60 11.14 13.80
CA GLU A 448 -10.19 12.49 13.38
C GLU A 448 -11.15 13.08 12.35
N ARG A 449 -11.09 14.40 12.17
CA ARG A 449 -11.99 15.07 11.22
C ARG A 449 -11.44 16.38 10.68
N LEU A 450 -11.89 16.78 9.50
CA LEU A 450 -11.78 18.14 8.98
C LEU A 450 -13.19 18.60 8.57
N ASN A 451 -13.59 19.80 9.01
CA ASN A 451 -14.85 20.44 8.62
C ASN A 451 -14.60 21.37 7.43
N ASN A 452 -15.62 21.52 6.57
CA ASN A 452 -15.77 22.61 5.61
C ASN A 452 -14.51 22.99 4.78
N VAL A 453 -13.70 21.99 4.41
CA VAL A 453 -12.49 22.19 3.62
C VAL A 453 -12.88 22.63 2.22
N SER A 454 -12.59 23.89 1.88
CA SER A 454 -12.90 24.49 0.59
C SER A 454 -12.14 23.76 -0.51
N CYS A 455 -12.88 23.16 -1.43
CA CYS A 455 -12.33 22.39 -2.52
C CYS A 455 -12.73 22.92 -3.88
N ARG A 456 -11.72 23.26 -4.68
CA ARG A 456 -11.83 23.86 -6.00
C ARG A 456 -10.91 23.08 -6.94
N GLU A 457 -11.50 22.41 -7.92
CA GLU A 457 -10.84 21.50 -8.88
C GLU A 457 -10.21 20.24 -8.27
N THR A 458 -9.27 20.38 -7.33
CA THR A 458 -8.55 19.25 -6.71
C THR A 458 -8.05 19.58 -5.30
N CYS A 459 -8.27 18.65 -4.36
CA CYS A 459 -7.78 18.73 -2.99
C CYS A 459 -7.16 17.42 -2.57
N TYR A 460 -6.16 17.52 -1.69
CA TYR A 460 -5.47 16.35 -1.15
C TYR A 460 -5.64 16.26 0.35
N PHE A 461 -5.85 15.04 0.81
CA PHE A 461 -5.90 14.68 2.22
C PHE A 461 -4.80 13.67 2.51
N ARG A 462 -4.28 13.70 3.74
CA ARG A 462 -3.23 12.79 4.18
C ARG A 462 -3.62 12.15 5.51
N VAL A 463 -3.48 10.84 5.58
CA VAL A 463 -3.67 10.02 6.78
C VAL A 463 -2.31 9.49 7.21
N GLU A 464 -1.95 9.65 8.48
CA GLU A 464 -0.71 9.07 8.99
C GLU A 464 -0.77 8.78 10.50
N SER A 465 0.07 7.85 10.97
CA SER A 465 0.24 7.58 12.40
C SER A 465 0.85 8.78 13.13
N ALA A 466 0.23 9.21 14.24
CA ALA A 466 0.74 10.26 15.09
C ALA A 466 2.11 9.91 15.69
N THR A 467 2.99 10.91 15.78
CA THR A 467 4.29 10.73 16.43
C THR A 467 4.16 10.82 17.95
N ARG A 468 4.77 9.89 18.68
CA ARG A 468 4.83 9.91 20.15
C ARG A 468 6.26 10.04 20.66
N LYS A 469 6.41 10.56 21.88
CA LYS A 469 7.71 10.80 22.50
C LYS A 469 8.15 9.61 23.36
N ILE A 470 9.12 8.84 22.88
CA ILE A 470 9.74 7.69 23.58
C ILE A 470 11.20 8.04 23.87
N ASP A 471 11.65 7.88 25.11
CA ASP A 471 13.03 8.18 25.56
C ASP A 471 13.54 9.56 25.11
N GLY A 472 12.65 10.55 25.09
CA GLY A 472 12.94 11.91 24.67
C GLY A 472 12.89 12.18 23.16
N LYS A 473 12.80 11.13 22.32
CA LYS A 473 12.75 11.22 20.85
C LYS A 473 11.31 11.10 20.34
N TRP A 474 10.99 11.82 19.27
CA TRP A 474 9.74 11.63 18.53
C TRP A 474 9.89 10.47 17.55
N VAL A 475 8.95 9.54 17.57
CA VAL A 475 8.92 8.36 16.69
C VAL A 475 7.48 8.08 16.22
N LYS A 476 7.32 7.67 14.96
CA LYS A 476 6.14 6.91 14.54
C LYS A 476 6.31 5.49 15.07
N ASP A 477 5.41 5.07 15.96
CA ASP A 477 5.48 3.77 16.63
C ASP A 477 4.16 2.97 16.54
N PHE A 478 3.19 3.53 15.83
CA PHE A 478 1.88 2.93 15.56
C PHE A 478 1.83 2.43 14.11
N GLU A 479 1.38 1.19 13.94
CA GLU A 479 1.04 0.53 12.67
C GLU A 479 -0.06 -0.50 12.95
N ASN A 480 -0.90 -0.79 11.96
CA ASN A 480 -1.93 -1.82 12.08
C ASN A 480 -2.29 -2.40 10.72
N ALA A 481 -1.60 -3.48 10.33
CA ALA A 481 -1.91 -4.25 9.12
C ALA A 481 -3.16 -5.15 9.26
N ASP A 482 -3.79 -5.23 10.44
CA ASP A 482 -4.89 -6.17 10.72
C ASP A 482 -6.28 -5.53 10.49
N LEU A 483 -6.46 -4.30 10.99
CA LEU A 483 -7.75 -3.59 11.04
C LEU A 483 -7.67 -2.30 10.21
N PRO A 484 -8.57 -2.10 9.24
CA PRO A 484 -8.55 -0.89 8.43
C PRO A 484 -9.09 0.31 9.20
N TYR A 485 -8.58 1.50 8.89
CA TYR A 485 -9.32 2.73 9.10
C TYR A 485 -10.30 2.96 7.94
N ARG A 486 -11.26 3.87 8.14
CA ARG A 486 -12.16 4.36 7.12
C ARG A 486 -12.08 5.88 7.04
N ILE A 487 -11.68 6.41 5.88
CA ILE A 487 -11.82 7.83 5.53
C ILE A 487 -13.12 8.03 4.76
N SER A 488 -14.00 8.90 5.26
CA SER A 488 -15.32 9.19 4.69
C SER A 488 -15.39 10.64 4.24
N VAL A 489 -15.97 10.91 3.07
CA VAL A 489 -16.15 12.26 2.53
C VAL A 489 -17.64 12.53 2.28
N THR A 490 -18.06 13.73 2.65
CA THR A 490 -19.31 14.34 2.17
C THR A 490 -19.05 15.79 1.76
N THR A 491 -19.48 16.16 0.54
CA THR A 491 -19.35 17.53 0.04
C THR A 491 -20.70 18.24 -0.05
N VAL A 492 -20.72 19.54 0.25
CA VAL A 492 -21.84 20.45 -0.06
C VAL A 492 -21.36 21.58 -0.99
N PRO A 493 -22.21 22.16 -1.87
CA PRO A 493 -21.80 23.29 -2.71
C PRO A 493 -21.37 24.51 -1.89
N ASP A 494 -20.25 25.13 -2.23
CA ASP A 494 -19.80 26.38 -1.59
C ASP A 494 -20.69 27.54 -2.06
N ASN A 495 -21.56 28.00 -1.16
CA ASN A 495 -22.49 29.11 -1.40
C ASN A 495 -22.24 30.32 -0.48
N GLY A 496 -21.15 30.30 0.30
CA GLY A 496 -20.80 31.34 1.26
C GLY A 496 -21.73 31.48 2.49
N SER A 497 -22.50 30.44 2.84
CA SER A 497 -23.26 30.38 4.12
C SER A 497 -22.54 29.59 5.23
N GLU A 498 -21.43 28.95 4.91
CA GLU A 498 -20.52 28.26 5.82
C GLU A 498 -19.09 28.75 5.59
N GLU A 499 -18.21 28.56 6.57
CA GLU A 499 -16.79 28.93 6.47
C GLU A 499 -16.06 28.12 5.38
N SER A 500 -14.92 28.64 4.91
CA SER A 500 -14.07 27.99 3.91
C SER A 500 -12.70 27.69 4.49
N GLU A 501 -12.54 26.50 5.05
CA GLU A 501 -11.26 26.04 5.61
C GLU A 501 -10.27 25.66 4.48
N PRO A 502 -8.95 25.84 4.61
CA PRO A 502 -8.22 26.39 5.76
C PRO A 502 -8.24 27.93 5.80
N ASN A 503 -8.98 28.53 6.73
CA ASN A 503 -9.13 29.98 6.91
C ASN A 503 -8.16 30.56 7.97
N ASN A 504 -7.33 29.69 8.57
CA ASN A 504 -6.50 29.92 9.77
C ASN A 504 -5.42 31.04 9.68
N THR A 505 -5.41 31.81 8.59
CA THR A 505 -4.53 32.96 8.40
C THR A 505 -5.25 34.07 7.63
N ALA A 506 -4.87 35.32 7.86
CA ALA A 506 -5.43 36.48 7.16
C ALA A 506 -5.35 36.40 5.61
N ALA A 507 -4.39 35.64 5.07
CA ALA A 507 -4.22 35.44 3.64
C ALA A 507 -5.22 34.43 3.03
N ARG A 508 -5.88 33.61 3.86
CA ARG A 508 -6.92 32.64 3.47
C ARG A 508 -8.28 32.93 4.10
N ALA A 509 -8.45 34.14 4.62
CA ALA A 509 -9.65 34.52 5.34
C ALA A 509 -10.92 34.35 4.49
N THR A 510 -11.97 33.75 5.07
CA THR A 510 -13.24 33.51 4.37
C THR A 510 -13.96 34.83 4.10
N GLU A 511 -14.39 35.09 2.87
CA GLU A 511 -15.07 36.35 2.50
C GLU A 511 -16.46 36.47 3.13
N LEU A 512 -16.76 37.63 3.73
CA LEU A 512 -18.06 37.97 4.30
C LEU A 512 -18.84 38.90 3.37
N THR A 513 -20.16 38.69 3.32
CA THR A 513 -21.10 39.58 2.64
C THR A 513 -22.07 40.18 3.66
N PHE A 514 -22.30 41.49 3.60
CA PHE A 514 -23.28 42.15 4.46
C PHE A 514 -24.68 41.52 4.36
N GLY A 515 -25.34 41.36 5.50
CA GLY A 515 -26.69 40.80 5.60
C GLY A 515 -26.78 39.29 5.36
N LYS A 516 -25.68 38.61 5.02
CA LYS A 516 -25.62 37.14 4.97
C LYS A 516 -24.98 36.61 6.26
N PRO A 517 -25.71 35.86 7.11
CA PRO A 517 -25.08 35.12 8.19
C PRO A 517 -24.28 33.95 7.61
N LEU A 518 -23.11 33.70 8.18
CA LEU A 518 -22.23 32.59 7.88
C LEU A 518 -22.05 31.74 9.14
N ARG A 519 -21.93 30.42 8.98
CA ARG A 519 -21.71 29.47 10.07
C ARG A 519 -20.29 28.93 10.06
N GLY A 520 -19.70 28.81 11.25
CA GLY A 520 -18.34 28.29 11.40
C GLY A 520 -18.16 27.45 12.65
N THR A 521 -17.05 26.72 12.75
CA THR A 521 -16.75 25.77 13.83
C THR A 521 -15.33 25.97 14.33
N VAL A 522 -15.16 26.25 15.63
CA VAL A 522 -13.82 26.32 16.23
C VAL A 522 -13.30 24.88 16.43
N TYR A 523 -12.65 24.32 15.41
CA TYR A 523 -12.12 22.95 15.41
C TYR A 523 -11.16 22.75 14.23
N PRO A 524 -9.91 22.27 14.42
CA PRO A 524 -9.39 21.51 15.58
C PRO A 524 -8.99 22.36 16.81
N VAL A 525 -8.42 21.74 17.85
CA VAL A 525 -7.87 22.44 19.02
C VAL A 525 -6.82 23.47 18.59
N LYS A 526 -7.00 24.72 19.05
CA LYS A 526 -6.22 25.93 18.70
C LYS A 526 -6.52 26.56 17.35
N ASP A 527 -7.60 26.15 16.70
CA ASP A 527 -8.16 26.81 15.52
C ASP A 527 -8.47 28.31 15.74
N VAL A 528 -8.33 29.10 14.66
CA VAL A 528 -8.46 30.56 14.61
C VAL A 528 -9.02 30.99 13.25
N ASP A 529 -10.32 31.20 13.17
CA ASP A 529 -10.97 31.61 11.95
C ASP A 529 -10.68 33.07 11.59
N TYR A 530 -10.16 33.32 10.40
CA TYR A 530 -10.15 34.66 9.82
C TYR A 530 -11.25 34.82 8.77
N TYR A 531 -11.93 35.96 8.85
CA TYR A 531 -12.97 36.39 7.92
C TYR A 531 -12.63 37.74 7.31
N ARG A 532 -12.80 37.91 6.00
CA ARG A 532 -12.46 39.12 5.26
C ARG A 532 -13.72 39.93 4.93
N LEU A 533 -13.63 41.25 5.08
CA LEU A 533 -14.65 42.21 4.68
C LEU A 533 -13.98 43.38 3.94
N ASP A 534 -14.24 43.49 2.64
CA ASP A 534 -13.70 44.58 1.83
C ASP A 534 -14.63 45.79 1.81
N LEU A 535 -14.13 46.92 2.31
CA LEU A 535 -14.81 48.22 2.31
C LEU A 535 -14.03 49.25 1.48
N SER A 536 -13.06 48.83 0.66
CA SER A 536 -12.18 49.73 -0.09
C SER A 536 -12.93 50.60 -1.11
N ASP A 537 -13.98 50.06 -1.72
CA ASP A 537 -14.84 50.78 -2.67
C ASP A 537 -15.86 51.72 -2.01
N ARG A 538 -15.93 51.77 -0.67
CA ARG A 538 -16.88 52.64 0.04
C ARG A 538 -16.38 54.09 -0.02
N PRO A 539 -17.22 55.07 -0.43
CA PRO A 539 -16.78 56.44 -0.63
C PRO A 539 -16.61 57.23 0.69
N VAL A 540 -17.15 56.70 1.80
CA VAL A 540 -17.16 57.32 3.13
C VAL A 540 -17.06 56.23 4.19
N ARG A 541 -16.99 56.64 5.47
CA ARG A 541 -17.03 55.68 6.57
C ARG A 541 -18.32 54.86 6.56
N THR A 542 -18.18 53.55 6.72
CA THR A 542 -19.30 52.59 6.79
C THR A 542 -19.55 52.24 8.25
N SER A 543 -20.77 52.46 8.72
CA SER A 543 -21.22 51.94 10.02
C SER A 543 -21.39 50.43 9.89
N LEU A 544 -20.74 49.63 10.74
CA LEU A 544 -20.91 48.19 10.74
C LEU A 544 -21.23 47.66 12.14
N ARG A 545 -22.08 46.64 12.16
CA ARG A 545 -22.34 45.79 13.31
C ARG A 545 -21.97 44.36 12.93
N ALA A 546 -20.93 43.83 13.55
CA ALA A 546 -20.67 42.40 13.53
C ALA A 546 -21.29 41.76 14.80
N THR A 547 -22.06 40.70 14.64
CA THR A 547 -22.61 39.91 15.75
C THR A 547 -22.19 38.45 15.55
N LEU A 548 -21.55 37.88 16.58
CA LEU A 548 -21.16 36.48 16.64
C LEU A 548 -22.05 35.81 17.68
N LEU A 549 -22.91 34.89 17.26
CA LEU A 549 -23.65 34.01 18.17
C LEU A 549 -22.71 32.87 18.58
N GLY A 550 -22.38 32.80 19.87
CA GLY A 550 -21.47 31.79 20.40
C GLY A 550 -22.05 30.38 20.38
N ILE A 551 -21.25 29.42 20.88
CA ILE A 551 -21.61 27.99 20.93
C ILE A 551 -21.44 27.45 22.34
N LEU A 552 -22.25 26.45 22.70
CA LEU A 552 -22.12 25.82 24.00
C LEU A 552 -20.71 25.23 24.20
N LYS A 553 -20.23 25.33 25.45
CA LYS A 553 -18.93 24.85 25.97
C LYS A 553 -17.69 25.66 25.55
N VAL A 554 -17.66 26.33 24.39
CA VAL A 554 -16.50 27.14 23.96
C VAL A 554 -16.76 28.62 24.20
N ASP A 555 -15.78 29.34 24.75
CA ASP A 555 -15.91 30.78 24.99
C ASP A 555 -15.30 31.55 23.81
N VAL A 556 -16.03 31.61 22.69
CA VAL A 556 -15.57 32.30 21.48
C VAL A 556 -15.50 33.82 21.67
N GLY A 557 -14.47 34.45 21.11
CA GLY A 557 -14.28 35.89 21.09
C GLY A 557 -14.16 36.40 19.66
N LEU A 558 -14.59 37.64 19.44
CA LEU A 558 -14.59 38.31 18.15
C LEU A 558 -13.61 39.50 18.18
N TYR A 559 -12.65 39.50 17.27
CA TYR A 559 -11.61 40.53 17.18
C TYR A 559 -11.65 41.18 15.78
N LEU A 560 -11.86 42.49 15.71
CA LEU A 560 -11.87 43.24 14.45
C LEU A 560 -10.51 43.88 14.21
N HIS A 561 -9.90 43.57 13.08
CA HIS A 561 -8.63 44.10 12.61
C HIS A 561 -8.82 44.93 11.34
N ARG A 562 -8.07 46.03 11.20
CA ARG A 562 -7.87 46.71 9.90
C ARG A 562 -6.55 46.23 9.31
N MET A 563 -6.57 45.83 8.04
CA MET A 563 -5.36 45.48 7.30
C MET A 563 -4.73 46.75 6.69
N GLY A 564 -3.45 46.98 6.95
CA GLY A 564 -2.67 48.05 6.33
C GLY A 564 -2.24 47.72 4.91
N GLU A 565 -1.75 48.73 4.17
CA GLU A 565 -1.20 48.57 2.81
C GLU A 565 0.01 47.62 2.76
N ASP A 566 0.71 47.45 3.89
CA ASP A 566 1.83 46.52 4.07
C ASP A 566 1.39 45.10 4.51
N GLY A 567 0.09 44.82 4.48
CA GLY A 567 -0.52 43.56 4.90
C GLY A 567 -0.57 43.35 6.42
N LYS A 568 -0.08 44.28 7.25
CA LYS A 568 -0.13 44.10 8.71
C LYS A 568 -1.53 44.32 9.26
N LEU A 569 -1.93 43.45 10.18
CA LEU A 569 -3.18 43.60 10.92
C LEU A 569 -3.00 44.53 12.11
N SER A 570 -3.92 45.48 12.24
CA SER A 570 -4.06 46.35 13.41
C SER A 570 -5.39 46.07 14.10
N LEU A 571 -5.36 45.56 15.34
CA LEU A 571 -6.58 45.33 16.13
C LEU A 571 -7.25 46.67 16.43
N VAL A 572 -8.49 46.85 15.99
CA VAL A 572 -9.27 48.09 16.19
C VAL A 572 -10.39 47.93 17.21
N GLN A 573 -10.94 46.72 17.42
CA GLN A 573 -11.98 46.45 18.41
C GLN A 573 -12.00 44.97 18.82
N THR A 574 -12.45 44.67 20.04
CA THR A 574 -12.65 43.31 20.56
C THR A 574 -14.03 43.19 21.23
N ALA A 575 -14.58 41.98 21.23
CA ALA A 575 -15.72 41.55 22.00
C ALA A 575 -15.47 40.08 22.44
N ASP A 576 -15.06 39.88 23.70
CA ASP A 576 -14.49 38.63 24.24
C ASP A 576 -14.90 38.31 25.70
N ARG A 577 -16.08 38.76 26.12
CA ARG A 577 -16.62 38.64 27.49
C ARG A 577 -17.81 37.69 27.63
N ALA A 578 -18.50 37.38 26.54
CA ALA A 578 -19.57 36.40 26.46
C ALA A 578 -19.06 35.01 26.85
N LYS A 579 -19.97 34.11 27.18
CA LYS A 579 -19.69 32.77 27.72
C LYS A 579 -20.58 31.77 27.02
N GLY A 580 -20.02 30.69 26.49
CA GLY A 580 -20.76 29.70 25.71
C GLY A 580 -21.58 30.31 24.56
N ASP A 581 -22.90 30.06 24.58
CA ASP A 581 -23.85 30.45 23.53
C ASP A 581 -24.23 31.94 23.49
N GLN A 582 -23.71 32.75 24.41
CA GLN A 582 -24.05 34.16 24.50
C GLN A 582 -23.42 34.97 23.35
N PRO A 583 -24.11 35.99 22.81
CA PRO A 583 -23.64 36.70 21.63
C PRO A 583 -22.55 37.73 21.95
N GLU A 584 -21.51 37.76 21.13
CA GLU A 584 -20.60 38.90 21.02
C GLU A 584 -21.09 39.90 19.98
N THR A 585 -20.74 41.18 20.16
CA THR A 585 -21.10 42.21 19.17
C THR A 585 -20.08 43.35 19.13
N ILE A 586 -19.53 43.57 17.94
CA ILE A 586 -18.71 44.73 17.59
C ILE A 586 -19.58 45.74 16.85
N ARG A 587 -19.45 47.02 17.24
CA ARG A 587 -20.05 48.16 16.54
C ARG A 587 -18.95 49.16 16.24
N TYR A 588 -18.69 49.39 14.97
CA TYR A 588 -17.52 50.15 14.51
C TYR A 588 -17.88 51.05 13.33
N SER A 589 -17.23 52.21 13.23
CA SER A 589 -17.33 53.10 12.08
C SER A 589 -16.06 52.95 11.25
N ALA A 590 -16.11 52.03 10.28
CA ALA A 590 -14.98 51.67 9.44
C ALA A 590 -14.66 52.77 8.43
N GLU A 591 -13.38 53.05 8.24
CA GLU A 591 -12.92 53.82 7.07
C GLU A 591 -12.87 52.91 5.85
N PRO A 592 -12.77 53.45 4.62
CA PRO A 592 -12.51 52.63 3.45
C PRO A 592 -11.21 51.82 3.62
N GLY A 593 -11.24 50.57 3.16
CA GLY A 593 -10.14 49.59 3.26
C GLY A 593 -10.61 48.19 3.63
N VAL A 594 -9.66 47.28 3.83
CA VAL A 594 -9.93 45.86 4.14
C VAL A 594 -9.92 45.63 5.65
N TYR A 595 -10.93 44.92 6.14
CA TYR A 595 -11.08 44.51 7.53
C TYR A 595 -11.11 42.99 7.65
N LEU A 596 -10.50 42.49 8.73
CA LEU A 596 -10.43 41.08 9.07
C LEU A 596 -11.15 40.88 10.42
N LEU A 597 -12.09 39.94 10.50
CA LEU A 597 -12.67 39.50 11.77
C LEU A 597 -12.02 38.16 12.14
N GLU A 598 -11.36 38.12 13.27
CA GLU A 598 -10.76 36.91 13.85
C GLU A 598 -11.72 36.33 14.90
N VAL A 599 -12.06 35.04 14.79
CA VAL A 599 -12.85 34.27 15.76
C VAL A 599 -11.98 33.15 16.32
N ARG A 600 -11.98 32.98 17.64
CA ARG A 600 -11.26 31.89 18.34
C ARG A 600 -11.76 31.73 19.77
N ASP A 601 -11.42 30.60 20.42
CA ASP A 601 -11.62 30.45 21.87
C ASP A 601 -10.74 31.43 22.68
N THR A 602 -11.32 32.01 23.74
CA THR A 602 -10.72 33.07 24.55
C THR A 602 -9.93 32.59 25.77
N LYS A 603 -10.00 31.30 26.12
CA LYS A 603 -9.45 30.77 27.38
C LYS A 603 -8.38 29.71 27.19
N ASN A 604 -8.80 28.54 26.73
CA ASN A 604 -8.10 27.27 26.87
C ASN A 604 -7.69 26.70 25.51
N ARG A 605 -8.15 27.31 24.41
CA ARG A 605 -8.11 26.79 23.04
C ARG A 605 -8.87 25.47 22.92
N GLU A 606 -10.00 25.39 23.61
CA GLU A 606 -10.99 24.33 23.44
C GLU A 606 -11.61 24.38 22.04
N SER A 607 -12.09 23.23 21.56
CA SER A 607 -12.73 23.10 20.25
C SER A 607 -14.13 22.50 20.39
N ASN A 608 -15.04 22.81 19.46
CA ASN A 608 -16.32 22.15 19.33
C ASN A 608 -16.64 21.88 17.86
N PHE A 609 -16.63 20.61 17.50
CA PHE A 609 -16.90 20.13 16.15
C PHE A 609 -18.40 19.91 15.87
N GLN A 610 -19.27 19.91 16.88
CA GLN A 610 -20.70 19.59 16.73
C GLN A 610 -21.55 20.83 16.51
N ASP A 611 -21.28 21.88 17.29
CA ASP A 611 -22.06 23.11 17.27
C ASP A 611 -21.32 24.18 16.45
N ALA A 612 -21.99 24.73 15.44
CA ALA A 612 -21.46 25.84 14.65
C ALA A 612 -21.91 27.19 15.23
N TYR A 613 -20.98 28.13 15.40
CA TYR A 613 -21.29 29.53 15.70
C TYR A 613 -21.93 30.18 14.46
N GLN A 614 -22.50 31.38 14.65
CA GLN A 614 -23.02 32.16 13.52
C GLN A 614 -22.45 33.58 13.58
N LEU A 615 -21.69 33.96 12.55
CA LEU A 615 -21.19 35.30 12.35
C LEU A 615 -22.08 36.02 11.33
N SER A 616 -22.58 37.21 11.67
CA SER A 616 -23.22 38.12 10.71
C SER A 616 -22.60 39.50 10.79
N VAL A 617 -22.53 40.19 9.65
CA VAL A 617 -22.20 41.61 9.59
C VAL A 617 -23.32 42.36 8.90
N GLU A 618 -23.83 43.39 9.56
CA GLU A 618 -24.87 44.30 9.09
C GLU A 618 -24.24 45.68 8.85
N GLU A 619 -24.64 46.38 7.77
CA GLU A 619 -24.43 47.83 7.70
C GLU A 619 -25.36 48.49 8.73
N GLY A 620 -24.81 49.37 9.56
CA GLY A 620 -25.60 50.16 10.50
C GLY A 620 -26.29 51.32 9.79
N GLU A 621 -27.46 51.70 10.29
CA GLU A 621 -28.17 52.95 9.94
C GLU A 621 -27.31 54.21 10.22
#